data_AF-A6KCB9-F1
#
_entry.id   AF-A6KCB9-F1
#
_cell.length_a   1.000
_cell.length_b   1.000
_cell.length_c   1.000
_cell.angle_alpha   90.00
_cell.angle_beta   90.00
_cell.angle_gamma   90.00
#
_symmetry.space_group_name_H-M   'P 1'
#
loop_
_entity.id
_entity.type
_entity.pdbx_description
1 polymer ?
#
loop_
_entity_poly.entity_id
_entity_poly.type
_entity_poly.pdbx_seq_one_letter_code
_entity_poly.pdbx_strand_id
1 'polypeptide(L)'
;MDSYPGLCQSPFLDSRERGGFFSPEPGEPDSPWTGSGGTTPSTPTTPTTEGEGDGLSYNQRSLQRWEKDEELGQLSTISPVLYANINFPNLKQDYPDWSSRCKQIMKLWRKVPAADKAPYLQKAKDNRAAHRINKVQKQAESQISKQAKMGDVARKTERPALHL
;
A
#
# COMPACT_ATOMS: atom_id res chain seq x y z
N MET A 1 -30.75 20.94 52.23
CA MET A 1 -30.97 19.51 51.92
C MET A 1 -30.75 19.27 50.43
N ASP A 2 -29.60 19.71 49.93
CA ASP A 2 -28.47 18.92 49.41
C ASP A 2 -28.74 17.44 49.09
N SER A 3 -28.62 17.06 47.80
CA SER A 3 -27.66 16.06 47.29
C SER A 3 -27.97 15.63 45.84
N TYR A 4 -27.11 16.04 44.90
CA TYR A 4 -26.71 15.25 43.73
C TYR A 4 -25.21 14.96 43.91
N PRO A 5 -24.69 13.77 43.57
CA PRO A 5 -24.07 13.65 42.24
C PRO A 5 -23.97 12.23 41.65
N GLY A 6 -23.68 12.16 40.36
CA GLY A 6 -23.29 10.93 39.66
C GLY A 6 -22.76 11.21 38.26
N LEU A 7 -21.73 12.07 38.14
CA LEU A 7 -20.98 12.30 36.91
C LEU A 7 -20.14 11.05 36.60
N CYS A 8 -20.34 10.45 35.43
CA CYS A 8 -19.48 9.40 34.89
C CYS A 8 -18.12 10.02 34.48
N GLN A 9 -17.09 9.85 35.31
CA GLN A 9 -15.73 10.30 35.01
C GLN A 9 -15.05 9.31 34.05
N SER A 10 -14.55 9.82 32.92
CA SER A 10 -13.75 9.05 31.97
C SER A 10 -12.30 8.93 32.47
N PRO A 11 -11.64 7.77 32.32
CA PRO A 11 -10.33 7.51 32.93
C PRO A 11 -9.14 8.08 32.14
N PHE A 12 -9.36 9.07 31.27
CA PHE A 12 -8.31 9.57 30.36
C PHE A 12 -8.03 11.06 30.44
N LEU A 13 -8.68 11.79 31.34
CA LEU A 13 -8.47 13.24 31.44
C LEU A 13 -8.53 13.72 32.89
N ASP A 14 -7.46 13.51 33.64
CA ASP A 14 -7.18 14.39 34.79
C ASP A 14 -5.68 14.41 35.12
N SER A 15 -5.23 15.52 35.70
CA SER A 15 -3.90 15.79 36.25
C SER A 15 -2.85 16.34 35.28
N ARG A 16 -3.23 17.41 34.59
CA ARG A 16 -2.31 18.53 34.28
C ARG A 16 -2.23 19.50 35.48
N GLU A 17 -1.84 19.08 36.68
CA GLU A 17 -1.48 20.07 37.72
C GLU A 17 -0.89 19.48 39.00
N ARG A 18 0.44 19.31 39.04
CA ARG A 18 1.24 19.62 40.23
C ARG A 18 2.71 19.73 39.87
N GLY A 19 3.30 20.89 40.12
CA GLY A 19 4.65 21.22 39.70
C GLY A 19 5.77 20.60 40.53
N GLY A 20 6.99 20.83 40.03
CA GLY A 20 8.16 21.07 40.87
C GLY A 20 9.07 19.87 41.13
N PHE A 21 10.30 19.99 40.62
CA PHE A 21 11.56 19.57 41.25
C PHE A 21 12.20 18.22 40.83
N PHE A 22 13.13 18.33 39.88
CA PHE A 22 14.55 17.96 39.98
C PHE A 22 14.95 16.68 40.77
N SER A 23 15.32 15.62 40.04
CA SER A 23 16.57 14.84 40.28
C SER A 23 16.83 13.83 39.15
N PRO A 24 18.04 13.79 38.57
CA PRO A 24 18.50 12.69 37.74
C PRO A 24 19.36 11.73 38.60
N GLU A 25 18.99 10.45 38.70
CA GLU A 25 19.96 9.42 39.10
C GLU A 25 19.71 8.12 38.31
N PRO A 26 20.77 7.52 37.73
CA PRO A 26 20.73 6.41 36.81
C PRO A 26 20.80 5.04 37.53
N GLY A 27 19.98 4.07 37.13
CA GLY A 27 20.10 2.71 37.70
C GLY A 27 19.09 1.68 37.21
N GLU A 28 19.29 1.23 35.96
CA GLU A 28 19.08 -0.15 35.41
C GLU A 28 17.68 -0.82 35.47
N PRO A 29 17.39 -1.92 34.72
CA PRO A 29 18.01 -2.46 33.50
C PRO A 29 17.02 -2.71 32.33
N ASP A 30 17.59 -2.68 31.12
CA ASP A 30 17.25 -3.37 29.88
C ASP A 30 15.79 -3.76 29.56
N SER A 31 15.10 -2.81 28.92
CA SER A 31 14.06 -3.13 27.92
C SER A 31 14.71 -3.63 26.62
N PRO A 32 14.24 -4.72 26.01
CA PRO A 32 14.96 -5.48 24.97
C PRO A 32 15.00 -4.85 23.56
N TRP A 33 14.89 -3.53 23.41
CA TRP A 33 14.80 -2.87 22.09
C TRP A 33 15.96 -1.94 21.72
N THR A 34 17.06 -1.91 22.48
CA THR A 34 18.25 -1.10 22.11
C THR A 34 19.51 -1.94 22.00
N GLY A 35 19.54 -2.88 21.05
CA GLY A 35 20.77 -3.54 20.64
C GLY A 35 21.39 -2.84 19.43
N SER A 36 22.39 -2.00 19.66
CA SER A 36 23.25 -1.46 18.60
C SER A 36 24.70 -1.61 19.03
N GLY A 37 25.46 -2.48 18.34
CA GLY A 37 26.89 -2.63 18.58
C GLY A 37 27.53 -3.88 18.01
N GLY A 38 27.91 -3.83 16.71
CA GLY A 38 29.21 -4.33 16.24
C GLY A 38 29.39 -5.81 15.86
N THR A 39 29.81 -6.01 14.60
CA THR A 39 30.59 -7.13 14.02
C THR A 39 29.81 -8.10 13.11
N THR A 40 30.07 -7.97 11.80
CA THR A 40 29.75 -8.88 10.69
C THR A 40 30.47 -10.24 10.83
N PRO A 41 29.95 -11.38 10.33
CA PRO A 41 30.04 -11.71 8.89
C PRO A 41 28.82 -12.43 8.26
N SER A 42 28.59 -12.13 6.97
CA SER A 42 28.11 -12.98 5.83
C SER A 42 27.01 -14.02 6.08
N THR A 43 25.85 -14.07 5.39
CA THR A 43 25.54 -14.13 3.93
C THR A 43 24.00 -14.42 3.81
N PRO A 44 23.29 -14.48 2.65
CA PRO A 44 23.51 -13.90 1.30
C PRO A 44 22.26 -13.18 0.68
N THR A 45 22.51 -12.41 -0.38
CA THR A 45 21.65 -12.16 -1.57
C THR A 45 20.32 -11.36 -1.48
N THR A 46 20.42 -10.11 -1.94
CA THR A 46 19.55 -9.39 -2.89
C THR A 46 18.05 -9.19 -2.58
N PRO A 47 17.64 -7.91 -2.60
CA PRO A 47 16.78 -7.46 -3.68
C PRO A 47 17.51 -6.41 -4.54
N THR A 48 18.22 -6.85 -5.57
CA THR A 48 18.45 -5.99 -6.74
C THR A 48 17.14 -5.93 -7.50
N THR A 49 16.38 -4.89 -7.23
CA THR A 49 15.68 -4.18 -8.29
C THR A 49 15.79 -2.74 -7.83
N GLU A 50 16.75 -2.06 -8.44
CA GLU A 50 16.76 -0.62 -8.68
C GLU A 50 15.40 0.04 -8.44
N GLY A 51 15.14 0.38 -7.19
CA GLY A 51 14.20 1.43 -6.84
C GLY A 51 14.97 2.73 -6.93
N GLU A 52 15.38 3.11 -8.15
CA GLU A 52 15.61 4.53 -8.46
C GLU A 52 14.23 5.19 -8.36
N GLY A 53 13.80 5.42 -7.12
CA GLY A 53 12.72 6.33 -6.82
C GLY A 53 13.26 7.69 -7.19
N ASP A 54 13.06 8.06 -8.45
CA ASP A 54 13.32 9.39 -8.98
C ASP A 54 13.02 10.40 -7.86
N GLY A 55 13.93 11.34 -7.62
CA GLY A 55 13.81 12.38 -6.59
C GLY A 55 12.61 13.34 -6.75
N LEU A 56 11.55 12.91 -7.46
CA LEU A 56 10.29 13.57 -7.69
C LEU A 56 9.59 13.88 -6.37
N SER A 57 8.86 14.99 -6.32
CA SER A 57 8.03 15.31 -5.17
C SER A 57 6.82 14.38 -5.07
N TYR A 58 6.16 14.35 -3.90
CA TYR A 58 4.91 13.59 -3.71
C TYR A 58 3.84 13.94 -4.76
N ASN A 59 3.69 15.22 -5.09
CA ASN A 59 2.74 15.67 -6.12
C ASN A 59 3.13 15.14 -7.51
N GLN A 60 4.40 15.21 -7.87
CA GLN A 60 4.88 14.72 -9.16
C GLN A 60 4.67 13.20 -9.30
N ARG A 61 4.94 12.43 -8.24
CA ARG A 61 4.64 10.99 -8.18
C ARG A 61 3.14 10.71 -8.31
N SER A 62 2.30 11.53 -7.68
CA SER A 62 0.85 11.38 -7.77
C SER A 62 0.35 11.57 -9.20
N LEU A 63 0.86 12.57 -9.93
CA LEU A 63 0.48 12.84 -11.32
C LEU A 63 0.87 11.69 -12.26
N GLN A 64 2.08 11.14 -12.10
CA GLN A 64 2.52 9.97 -12.88
C GLN A 64 1.67 8.73 -12.58
N ARG A 65 1.28 8.54 -11.32
CA ARG A 65 0.41 7.44 -10.93
C ARG A 65 -0.95 7.57 -11.61
N TRP A 66 -1.54 8.77 -11.59
CA TRP A 66 -2.83 9.05 -12.22
C TRP A 66 -2.79 8.79 -13.73
N GLU A 67 -1.67 9.09 -14.38
CA GLU A 67 -1.47 8.85 -15.82
C GLU A 67 -1.58 7.36 -16.14
N LYS A 68 -0.85 6.51 -15.40
CA LYS A 68 -0.93 5.06 -15.55
C LYS A 68 -2.30 4.50 -15.16
N ASP A 69 -2.91 5.06 -14.13
CA ASP A 69 -4.24 4.67 -13.67
C ASP A 69 -5.36 5.03 -14.67
N GLU A 70 -5.12 5.98 -15.60
CA GLU A 70 -6.07 6.34 -16.65
C GLU A 70 -6.22 5.22 -17.68
N GLU A 71 -5.10 4.61 -18.09
CA GLU A 71 -5.06 3.53 -19.09
C GLU A 71 -5.82 2.27 -18.63
N LEU A 72 -6.03 2.11 -17.33
CA LEU A 72 -6.82 1.02 -16.75
C LEU A 72 -8.33 1.16 -17.02
N GLY A 73 -8.81 2.32 -17.48
CA GLY A 73 -10.22 2.55 -17.79
C GLY A 73 -11.11 2.34 -16.55
N GLN A 74 -12.05 1.39 -16.64
CA GLN A 74 -12.97 1.04 -15.55
C GLN A 74 -12.29 0.32 -14.38
N LEU A 75 -11.04 -0.14 -14.56
CA LEU A 75 -10.22 -0.78 -13.53
C LEU A 75 -9.33 0.22 -12.80
N SER A 76 -9.50 1.52 -13.05
CA SER A 76 -8.72 2.57 -12.38
C SER A 76 -8.86 2.48 -10.85
N THR A 77 -7.73 2.60 -10.15
CA THR A 77 -7.62 2.51 -8.69
C THR A 77 -7.73 3.87 -8.00
N ILE A 78 -7.92 4.94 -8.79
CA ILE A 78 -7.97 6.33 -8.33
C ILE A 78 -9.36 6.88 -8.67
N SER A 79 -10.16 7.19 -7.65
CA SER A 79 -11.58 7.50 -7.83
C SER A 79 -11.87 8.67 -8.80
N PRO A 80 -11.13 9.80 -8.76
CA PRO A 80 -11.28 10.85 -9.77
C PRO A 80 -11.05 10.36 -11.21
N VAL A 81 -10.01 9.56 -11.42
CA VAL A 81 -9.63 9.01 -12.73
C VAL A 81 -10.66 7.98 -13.18
N LEU A 82 -11.09 7.09 -12.29
CA LEU A 82 -12.17 6.14 -12.53
C LEU A 82 -13.47 6.82 -12.97
N TYR A 83 -13.85 7.91 -12.29
CA TYR A 83 -15.03 8.69 -12.64
C TYR A 83 -14.91 9.29 -14.05
N ALA A 84 -13.77 9.90 -14.37
CA ALA A 84 -13.50 10.45 -15.69
C ALA A 84 -13.55 9.37 -16.78
N ASN A 85 -12.91 8.22 -16.56
CA ASN A 85 -12.89 7.10 -17.50
C ASN A 85 -14.29 6.54 -17.80
N ILE A 86 -15.18 6.48 -16.81
CA ILE A 86 -16.53 5.94 -16.98
C ILE A 86 -17.47 6.96 -17.63
N ASN A 87 -17.42 8.22 -17.20
CA ASN A 87 -18.42 9.23 -17.59
C ASN A 87 -17.98 10.10 -18.77
N PHE A 88 -16.68 10.20 -19.01
CA PHE A 88 -16.08 11.06 -20.04
C PHE A 88 -15.06 10.28 -20.88
N PRO A 89 -15.48 9.24 -21.64
CA PRO A 89 -14.56 8.42 -22.43
C PRO A 89 -13.79 9.20 -23.49
N ASN A 90 -14.36 10.30 -23.99
CA ASN A 90 -13.72 11.17 -24.99
C ASN A 90 -12.73 12.17 -24.39
N LEU A 91 -12.56 12.21 -23.06
CA LEU A 91 -11.70 13.19 -22.38
C LEU A 91 -10.24 13.15 -22.88
N LYS A 92 -9.75 11.97 -23.28
CA LYS A 92 -8.40 11.80 -23.85
C LYS A 92 -8.26 12.41 -25.24
N GLN A 93 -9.34 12.44 -26.02
CA GLN A 93 -9.35 13.08 -27.34
C GLN A 93 -9.46 14.60 -27.21
N ASP A 94 -10.31 15.09 -26.31
CA ASP A 94 -10.51 16.53 -26.07
C ASP A 94 -9.28 17.18 -25.42
N TYR A 95 -8.56 16.43 -24.58
CA TYR A 95 -7.37 16.89 -23.87
C TYR A 95 -6.21 15.90 -24.11
N PRO A 96 -5.48 16.00 -25.23
CA PRO A 96 -4.38 15.09 -25.53
C PRO A 96 -3.22 15.25 -24.52
N ASP A 97 -2.98 16.47 -24.04
CA ASP A 97 -1.96 16.75 -23.03
C ASP A 97 -2.36 16.25 -21.63
N TRP A 98 -1.53 15.38 -21.04
CA TRP A 98 -1.77 14.82 -19.72
C TRP A 98 -1.97 15.88 -18.62
N SER A 99 -1.10 16.88 -18.57
CA SER A 99 -1.19 17.98 -17.59
C SER A 99 -2.53 18.72 -17.64
N SER A 100 -3.08 18.92 -18.84
CA SER A 100 -4.39 19.56 -19.04
C SER A 100 -5.53 18.60 -18.68
N ARG A 101 -5.41 17.34 -19.09
CA ARG A 101 -6.38 16.28 -18.78
C ARG A 101 -6.51 16.05 -17.29
N CYS A 102 -5.42 15.94 -16.55
CA CYS A 102 -5.43 15.78 -15.10
C CYS A 102 -6.13 16.95 -14.38
N LYS A 103 -5.91 18.20 -14.84
CA LYS A 103 -6.64 19.38 -14.32
C LYS A 103 -8.15 19.25 -14.56
N GLN A 104 -8.54 18.73 -15.73
CA GLN A 104 -9.94 18.52 -16.06
C GLN A 104 -10.57 17.39 -15.23
N ILE A 105 -9.86 16.26 -15.03
CA ILE A 105 -10.26 15.18 -14.11
C ILE A 105 -10.52 15.75 -12.70
N MET A 106 -9.60 16.55 -12.16
CA MET A 106 -9.78 17.21 -10.87
C MET A 106 -10.98 18.15 -10.83
N LYS A 107 -11.24 18.88 -11.92
CA LYS A 107 -12.40 19.78 -12.03
C LYS A 107 -13.71 18.99 -12.04
N LEU A 108 -13.80 17.94 -12.84
CA LEU A 108 -14.97 17.08 -12.94
C LEU A 108 -15.28 16.43 -11.59
N TRP A 109 -14.28 15.87 -10.92
CA TRP A 109 -14.45 15.21 -9.63
C TRP A 109 -14.91 16.16 -8.51
N ARG A 110 -14.45 17.41 -8.52
CA ARG A 110 -14.92 18.42 -7.55
C ARG A 110 -16.39 18.79 -7.74
N LYS A 111 -16.91 18.71 -8.97
CA LYS A 111 -18.33 19.00 -9.28
C LYS A 111 -19.29 17.88 -8.87
N VAL A 112 -18.79 16.65 -8.70
CA VAL A 112 -19.65 15.53 -8.28
C VAL A 112 -20.10 15.75 -6.83
N PRO A 113 -21.39 15.54 -6.49
CA PRO A 113 -21.87 15.53 -5.11
C PRO A 113 -21.27 14.39 -4.28
N ALA A 114 -21.14 14.55 -2.97
CA ALA A 114 -20.52 13.53 -2.11
C ALA A 114 -21.26 12.18 -2.13
N ALA A 115 -22.60 12.19 -2.20
CA ALA A 115 -23.42 10.99 -2.31
C ALA A 115 -23.08 10.19 -3.58
N ASP A 116 -22.94 10.89 -4.71
CA ASP A 116 -22.65 10.27 -6.00
C ASP A 116 -21.19 9.81 -6.12
N LYS A 117 -20.28 10.33 -5.28
CA LYS A 117 -18.90 9.83 -5.20
C LYS A 117 -18.78 8.46 -4.57
N ALA A 118 -19.71 8.10 -3.67
CA ALA A 118 -19.65 6.87 -2.89
C ALA A 118 -19.40 5.59 -3.73
N PRO A 119 -20.14 5.32 -4.83
CA PRO A 119 -19.89 4.13 -5.65
C PRO A 119 -18.49 4.12 -6.29
N TYR A 120 -17.98 5.28 -6.73
CA TYR A 120 -16.65 5.38 -7.34
C TYR A 120 -15.51 5.25 -6.32
N LEU A 121 -15.71 5.76 -5.10
CA LEU A 121 -14.78 5.56 -3.99
C LEU A 121 -14.66 4.07 -3.65
N GLN A 122 -15.80 3.37 -3.60
CA GLN A 122 -15.83 1.94 -3.30
C GLN A 122 -15.20 1.13 -4.44
N LYS A 123 -15.64 1.33 -5.69
CA LYS A 123 -15.09 0.61 -6.85
C LYS A 123 -13.57 0.81 -6.99
N ALA A 124 -13.05 2.01 -6.74
CA ALA A 124 -11.60 2.24 -6.74
C ALA A 124 -10.85 1.47 -5.62
N LYS A 125 -11.47 1.28 -4.44
CA LYS A 125 -10.92 0.42 -3.38
C LYS A 125 -10.90 -1.04 -3.82
N ASP A 126 -11.99 -1.51 -4.41
CA ASP A 126 -12.12 -2.90 -4.88
C ASP A 126 -11.13 -3.19 -6.00
N ASN A 127 -10.93 -2.24 -6.93
CA ASN A 127 -9.89 -2.31 -7.95
C ASN A 127 -8.49 -2.43 -7.33
N ARG A 128 -8.18 -1.71 -6.26
CA ARG A 128 -6.91 -1.89 -5.52
C ARG A 128 -6.77 -3.29 -4.93
N ALA A 129 -7.85 -3.83 -4.36
CA ALA A 129 -7.85 -5.18 -3.83
C ALA A 129 -7.61 -6.22 -4.95
N ALA A 130 -8.33 -6.09 -6.07
CA ALA A 130 -8.16 -6.92 -7.26
C ALA A 130 -6.73 -6.87 -7.81
N HIS A 131 -6.12 -5.67 -7.90
CA HIS A 131 -4.73 -5.53 -8.31
C HIS A 131 -3.75 -6.27 -7.38
N ARG A 132 -3.97 -6.21 -6.07
CA ARG A 132 -3.13 -6.97 -5.11
C ARG A 132 -3.30 -8.47 -5.30
N ILE A 133 -4.53 -8.96 -5.44
CA ILE A 133 -4.82 -10.38 -5.64
C ILE A 133 -4.17 -10.87 -6.93
N ASN A 134 -4.39 -10.18 -8.05
CA ASN A 134 -3.80 -10.52 -9.34
C ASN A 134 -2.26 -10.54 -9.31
N LYS A 135 -1.65 -9.63 -8.53
CA LYS A 135 -0.20 -9.60 -8.34
C LYS A 135 0.31 -10.84 -7.59
N VAL A 136 -0.33 -11.18 -6.47
CA VAL A 136 0.04 -12.34 -5.65
C VAL A 136 -0.17 -13.64 -6.42
N GLN A 137 -1.31 -13.77 -7.12
CA GLN A 137 -1.62 -14.93 -7.94
C GLN A 137 -0.56 -15.16 -9.03
N LYS A 138 -0.19 -14.12 -9.79
CA LYS A 138 0.88 -14.21 -10.81
C LYS A 138 2.22 -14.63 -10.20
N GLN A 139 2.55 -14.13 -9.01
CA GLN A 139 3.78 -14.53 -8.32
C GLN A 139 3.74 -16.00 -7.91
N ALA A 140 2.63 -16.47 -7.34
CA ALA A 140 2.44 -17.88 -6.97
C ALA A 140 2.52 -18.81 -8.20
N GLU A 141 1.83 -18.48 -9.28
CA GLU A 141 1.86 -19.24 -10.55
C GLU A 141 3.29 -19.32 -11.12
N SER A 142 4.06 -18.22 -11.05
CA SER A 142 5.46 -18.22 -11.50
C SER A 142 6.38 -19.11 -10.67
N GLN A 143 6.13 -19.24 -9.36
CA GLN A 143 6.89 -20.12 -8.47
C GLN A 143 6.53 -21.59 -8.72
N ILE A 144 5.24 -21.88 -8.89
CA ILE A 144 4.74 -23.23 -9.22
C ILE A 144 5.26 -23.70 -10.58
N SER A 145 5.24 -22.85 -11.60
CA SER A 145 5.75 -23.20 -12.95
C SER A 145 7.27 -23.52 -12.93
N LYS A 146 8.05 -22.79 -12.11
CA LYS A 146 9.48 -23.08 -11.93
C LYS A 146 9.72 -24.40 -11.20
N GLN A 147 8.92 -24.73 -10.19
CA GLN A 147 9.01 -26.02 -9.48
C GLN A 147 8.59 -27.20 -10.35
N ALA A 148 7.56 -27.05 -11.19
CA ALA A 148 7.10 -28.09 -12.11
C ALA A 148 8.18 -28.50 -13.13
N LYS A 149 9.01 -27.57 -13.59
CA LYS A 149 10.16 -27.88 -14.47
C LYS A 149 11.28 -28.66 -13.78
N MET A 150 11.43 -28.53 -12.45
CA MET A 150 12.41 -29.31 -11.68
C MET A 150 11.89 -30.71 -11.30
N GLY A 151 10.57 -30.87 -11.11
CA GLY A 151 9.93 -32.14 -10.77
C GLY A 151 9.90 -33.19 -11.89
N ASP A 152 10.08 -32.78 -13.15
CA ASP A 152 10.12 -33.72 -14.29
C ASP A 152 11.50 -34.34 -14.54
N VAL A 153 12.58 -33.67 -14.10
CA VAL A 153 13.95 -34.19 -14.16
C VAL A 153 14.18 -35.27 -13.08
N ALA A 154 13.54 -35.15 -11.91
CA ALA A 154 13.74 -36.07 -10.79
C ALA A 154 13.02 -37.43 -10.93
N ARG A 155 12.04 -37.57 -11.82
CA ARG A 155 11.28 -38.83 -12.01
C ARG A 155 11.88 -39.81 -13.02
N LYS A 156 13.07 -39.53 -13.57
CA LYS A 156 13.74 -40.40 -14.55
C LYS A 156 14.88 -41.25 -13.99
N THR A 157 15.24 -41.11 -12.72
CA THR A 157 16.35 -41.86 -12.10
C THR A 157 15.85 -42.74 -10.95
N GLU A 158 15.20 -43.86 -11.28
CA GLU A 158 15.39 -45.13 -10.58
C GLU A 158 14.40 -46.16 -11.15
N ARG A 159 14.92 -47.06 -12.00
CA ARG A 159 14.33 -48.37 -12.20
C ARG A 159 15.46 -49.36 -11.91
N PRO A 160 15.49 -50.04 -10.74
CA PRO A 160 16.49 -51.05 -10.52
C PRO A 160 16.18 -52.23 -11.46
N ALA A 161 17.11 -52.50 -12.38
CA ALA A 161 17.05 -53.65 -13.25
C ALA A 161 17.32 -54.91 -12.42
N LEU A 162 16.25 -55.58 -11.98
CA LEU A 162 16.33 -56.94 -11.46
C LEU A 162 16.79 -57.84 -12.61
N HIS A 163 18.06 -58.27 -12.54
CA HIS A 163 18.58 -59.35 -13.37
C HIS A 163 18.08 -60.66 -12.77
N LEU A 164 17.48 -61.49 -13.62
CA LEU A 164 17.12 -62.89 -13.34
C LEU A 164 18.20 -63.80 -13.91
#